data_AF-A0A975VN42-F1
#
_entry.id   AF-A0A975VN42-F1
#
_cell.length_a   1.000
_cell.length_b   1.000
_cell.length_c   1.000
_cell.angle_alpha   90.00
_cell.angle_beta   90.00
_cell.angle_gamma   90.00
#
_symmetry.space_group_name_H-M   'P 1'
#
loop_
_entity.id
_entity.type
_entity.pdbx_description
1 polymer ?
#
loop_
_entity_poly.entity_id
_entity_poly.type
_entity_poly.pdbx_seq_one_letter_code
_entity_poly.pdbx_strand_id
1 'polypeptide(L)' 'MNDHYVMLYLNQASTEFTITARKKSARLPQVTRQAKLLGYKPILLAHRLTKVSAESMKRMICSAYANAGYTYNTRPPL' A
#
# COMPACT_ATOMS: atom_id res chain seq x y z
N MET A 1 3.24 16.44 11.99
CA MET A 1 2.47 15.29 12.52
C MET A 1 2.91 14.00 11.85
N ASN A 2 3.63 13.14 12.57
CA ASN A 2 4.16 11.85 12.12
C ASN A 2 3.11 10.75 12.28
N ASP A 3 2.21 10.64 11.31
CA ASP A 3 1.05 9.74 11.38
C ASP A 3 0.73 9.03 10.06
N HIS A 4 1.66 9.03 9.09
CA HIS A 4 1.46 8.30 7.85
C HIS A 4 1.92 6.85 7.99
N TYR A 5 1.10 5.97 7.43
CA TYR A 5 1.32 4.54 7.34
C TYR A 5 1.59 4.19 5.88
N VAL A 6 2.58 3.34 5.65
CA VAL A 6 2.85 2.71 4.36
C VAL A 6 2.38 1.27 4.45
N MET A 7 1.30 0.95 3.73
CA MET A 7 0.75 -0.40 3.64
C MET A 7 0.88 -0.90 2.21
N LEU A 8 1.48 -2.06 2.07
CA LEU A 8 1.46 -2.85 0.84
C LEU A 8 0.30 -3.84 0.91
N TYR A 9 -0.33 -4.10 -0.22
CA TYR A 9 -1.36 -5.11 -0.39
C TYR A 9 -0.90 -5.98 -1.55
N LEU A 10 -0.68 -7.27 -1.27
CA LEU A 10 -0.09 -8.20 -2.21
C LEU A 10 -1.08 -9.30 -2.56
N ASN A 11 -1.29 -9.57 -3.84
CA ASN A 11 -1.97 -10.77 -4.31
C ASN A 11 -0.93 -11.70 -4.95
N GLN A 12 -0.53 -12.72 -4.21
CA GLN A 12 0.46 -13.69 -4.67
C GLN A 12 -0.05 -14.58 -5.80
N ALA A 13 -1.37 -14.80 -5.90
CA ALA A 13 -1.95 -15.67 -6.92
C ALA A 13 -1.96 -15.01 -8.30
N SER A 14 -2.23 -13.71 -8.37
CA SER A 14 -2.24 -12.93 -9.62
C SER A 14 -0.93 -12.19 -9.89
N THR A 15 0.06 -12.29 -9.01
CA THR A 15 1.32 -11.52 -9.09
C THR A 15 1.06 -10.01 -9.15
N GLU A 16 0.07 -9.54 -8.41
CA GLU A 16 -0.33 -8.13 -8.37
C GLU A 16 -0.02 -7.50 -7.01
N PHE A 17 0.22 -6.20 -7.01
CA PHE A 17 0.36 -5.45 -5.78
C PHE A 17 -0.27 -4.06 -5.88
N THR A 18 -0.63 -3.51 -4.72
CA THR A 18 -0.98 -2.10 -4.58
C THR A 18 -0.46 -1.56 -3.26
N ILE A 19 -0.18 -0.26 -3.19
CA ILE A 19 0.49 0.35 -2.03
C ILE A 19 -0.10 1.70 -1.67
N THR A 20 -0.27 1.97 -0.37
CA THR A 20 -0.81 3.22 0.18
C THR A 20 0.17 3.91 1.12
N ALA A 21 0.19 5.23 1.09
CA ALA A 21 0.87 6.09 2.05
C ALA A 21 -0.17 7.07 2.62
N ARG A 22 -0.84 6.73 3.72
CA ARG A 22 -1.96 7.52 4.27
C ARG A 22 -2.01 7.47 5.79
N LYS A 23 -2.67 8.47 6.39
CA LYS A 23 -2.96 8.45 7.83
C LYS A 23 -3.95 7.34 8.17
N LYS A 24 -3.93 6.85 9.42
CA LYS A 24 -4.93 5.90 9.91
C LYS A 24 -6.36 6.48 9.82
N SER A 25 -6.50 7.77 10.12
CA SER A 25 -7.75 8.53 10.00
C SER A 25 -8.23 8.73 8.56
N ALA A 26 -7.35 8.58 7.56
CA ALA A 26 -7.67 8.77 6.15
C ALA A 26 -8.20 7.47 5.48
N ARG A 27 -9.24 6.86 6.08
CA ARG A 27 -9.93 5.65 5.58
C ARG A 27 -9.03 4.42 5.43
N LEU A 28 -7.85 4.36 6.07
CA LEU A 28 -6.93 3.22 6.00
C LEU A 28 -7.57 1.87 6.39
N PRO A 29 -8.45 1.79 7.41
CA PRO A 29 -9.16 0.55 7.74
C PRO A 29 -10.08 0.08 6.60
N GLN A 30 -10.77 1.01 5.93
CA GLN A 30 -11.68 0.70 4.82
C GLN A 30 -10.91 0.20 3.60
N VAL A 31 -9.81 0.87 3.25
CA VAL A 31 -8.87 0.41 2.21
C VAL A 31 -8.40 -1.02 2.51
N THR A 32 -7.99 -1.26 3.76
CA THR A 32 -7.49 -2.58 4.17
C THR A 32 -8.56 -3.66 4.10
N ARG A 33 -9.81 -3.33 4.48
CA ARG A 33 -10.94 -4.25 4.35
C ARG A 33 -11.23 -4.58 2.89
N GLN A 34 -11.31 -3.57 2.01
CA GLN A 34 -11.59 -3.79 0.59
C GLN A 34 -10.47 -4.58 -0.09
N ALA A 35 -9.20 -4.28 0.21
CA ALA A 35 -8.06 -5.05 -0.33
C ALA A 35 -8.16 -6.53 0.05
N LYS A 36 -8.52 -6.85 1.31
CA LYS A 36 -8.76 -8.22 1.75
C LYS A 36 -9.90 -8.90 0.99
N LEU A 37 -11.01 -8.19 0.73
CA LEU A 37 -12.15 -8.72 -0.05
C LEU A 37 -11.75 -9.05 -1.49
N LEU A 38 -10.81 -8.30 -2.06
CA LEU A 38 -10.24 -8.55 -3.40
C LEU A 38 -9.12 -9.61 -3.40
N GLY A 39 -8.89 -10.30 -2.28
CA GLY A 39 -7.87 -11.35 -2.16
C GLY A 39 -6.45 -10.87 -1.88
N TYR A 40 -6.25 -9.56 -1.66
CA TYR A 40 -4.93 -9.03 -1.31
C TYR A 40 -4.63 -9.21 0.19
N LYS A 41 -3.40 -9.63 0.48
CA LYS A 41 -2.85 -9.70 1.85
C LYS A 41 -2.22 -8.35 2.22
N PRO A 42 -2.69 -7.67 3.28
CA PRO A 42 -2.10 -6.42 3.74
C PRO A 42 -0.82 -6.66 4.53
N ILE A 43 0.21 -5.87 4.26
CA ILE A 43 1.52 -5.89 4.90
C ILE A 43 1.84 -4.46 5.33
N LEU A 44 2.08 -4.26 6.62
CA LEU A 44 2.54 -2.98 7.16
C LEU A 44 4.05 -2.87 6.93
N LEU A 45 4.46 -1.89 6.13
CA LEU A 45 5.89 -1.66 5.83
C LEU A 45 6.51 -0.64 6.78
N ALA A 46 5.78 0.43 7.07
CA ALA A 46 6.23 1.48 8.00
C ALA A 46 5.05 2.27 8.55
N HIS A 47 5.24 2.90 9.71
CA HIS A 47 4.27 3.80 10.32
C HIS A 47 4.97 4.96 11.04
N ARG A 48 4.19 5.96 11.48
CA ARG A 48 4.69 7.20 12.11
C ARG A 48 5.67 7.97 11.22
N LEU A 49 5.42 7.97 9.91
CA LEU A 49 6.20 8.74 8.96
C LEU A 49 5.60 10.13 8.74
N THR A 50 6.44 11.07 8.30
CA THR A 50 5.97 12.30 7.68
C THR A 50 5.29 11.96 6.34
N LYS A 51 4.44 12.87 5.83
CA LYS A 51 3.80 12.69 4.51
C LYS A 51 4.85 12.49 3.40
N VAL A 52 5.91 13.30 3.42
CA VAL A 52 6.97 13.29 2.41
C VAL A 52 7.73 11.97 2.44
N SER A 53 8.13 11.52 3.64
CA SER A 53 8.84 10.24 3.82
C SER A 53 7.97 9.05 3.41
N ALA A 54 6.68 9.06 3.74
CA ALA A 54 5.77 7.98 3.37
C ALA A 54 5.54 7.88 1.85
N GLU A 55 5.39 9.01 1.16
CA GLU A 55 5.27 9.04 -0.31
C GLU A 55 6.58 8.63 -1.00
N SER A 56 7.73 9.05 -0.47
CA SER A 56 9.05 8.61 -0.97
C SER A 56 9.20 7.08 -0.82
N MET A 57 8.89 6.53 0.35
CA MET A 57 8.93 5.09 0.60
C MET A 57 7.95 4.32 -0.31
N LYS A 58 6.74 4.83 -0.51
CA LYS A 58 5.77 4.25 -1.44
C LYS A 58 6.34 4.14 -2.85
N ARG A 59 7.01 5.18 -3.36
CA ARG A 59 7.64 5.16 -4.69
C ARG A 59 8.75 4.11 -4.76
N MET A 60 9.64 4.07 -3.76
CA MET A 60 10.73 3.08 -3.72
C MET A 60 10.21 1.65 -3.74
N ILE A 61 9.20 1.34 -2.92
CA ILE A 61 8.60 0.00 -2.87
C ILE A 61 7.87 -0.32 -4.17
N CYS A 62 7.19 0.65 -4.78
CA CYS A 62 6.54 0.46 -6.07
C CYS A 62 7.56 0.05 -7.15
N SER A 63 8.71 0.72 -7.20
CA SER A 63 9.80 0.34 -8.11
C SER A 63 10.38 -1.04 -7.78
N ALA A 64 10.57 -1.37 -6.51
CA ALA A 64 11.10 -2.67 -6.10
C ALA A 64 10.19 -3.84 -6.52
N TYR A 65 8.87 -3.72 -6.31
CA TYR A 65 7.92 -4.76 -6.70
C TYR A 65 7.72 -4.85 -8.21
N ALA A 66 7.73 -3.71 -8.92
CA ALA A 66 7.72 -3.72 -10.39
C ALA A 66 8.95 -4.44 -10.96
N ASN A 67 10.15 -4.16 -10.41
CA ASN A 67 11.38 -4.84 -10.80
C ASN A 67 11.39 -6.34 -10.43
N ALA A 68 10.64 -6.73 -9.40
CA ALA A 68 10.46 -8.12 -9.01
C ALA A 68 9.40 -8.87 -9.86
N GLY A 69 8.84 -8.22 -10.89
CA GLY A 69 7.88 -8.82 -11.82
C GLY A 69 6.41 -8.73 -11.38
N TYR A 70 6.10 -7.97 -10.34
CA TYR A 70 4.71 -7.75 -9.94
C TYR A 70 4.04 -6.63 -10.73
N THR A 71 2.78 -6.84 -11.08
CA THR A 71 1.96 -5.84 -11.76
C THR A 71 1.37 -4.87 -10.75
N TYR A 72 1.62 -3.58 -10.92
CA TYR A 72 0.99 -2.54 -10.11
C TYR A 72 -0.47 -2.37 -10.53
N ASN A 73 -1.41 -2.67 -9.63
CA ASN A 73 -2.82 -2.44 -9.87
C ASN A 73 -3.28 -1.20 -9.11
N THR A 74 -3.71 -0.19 -9.88
CA THR A 74 -4.30 1.02 -9.32
C THR A 74 -5.67 0.66 -8.80
N ARG A 75 -5.84 0.71 -7.48
CA ARG A 75 -7.06 0.29 -6.78
C ARG A 75 -8.29 0.92 -7.43
N PRO A 76 -9.44 0.22 -7.47
CA PRO A 76 -10.71 0.86 -7.77
C PRO A 76 -10.90 2.05 -6.78
N PRO A 77 -11.41 3.20 -7.24
CA PRO A 77 -11.65 4.35 -6.38
C PRO A 77 -12.59 3.98 -5.21
N LEU A 78 -12.33 4.59 -4.05
CA LEU A 78 -13.08 4.46 -2.79
C LEU A 78 -13.85 5.71 -2.44
#